data_AF-A0A845Y257-F1
#
_entry.id   AF-A0A845Y257-F1
#
_cell.length_a   1.000
_cell.length_b   1.000
_cell.length_c   1.000
_cell.angle_alpha   90.00
_cell.angle_beta   90.00
_cell.angle_gamma   90.00
#
_symmetry.space_group_name_H-M   'P 1'
#
loop_
_entity.id
_entity.type
_entity.pdbx_description
1 polymer ?
#
loop_
_entity_poly.entity_id
_entity_poly.type
_entity_poly.pdbx_seq_one_letter_code
_entity_poly.pdbx_strand_id
1 'polypeptide(L)' 'MTSSTMSKSSQFSEDSQIWESLKQAIASSSGFERWQIEHPIESQLTNNNLDAQVRCYLRETLETLAY' A
#
# COMPACT_ATOMS: atom_id res chain seq x y z
N MET A 1 38.97 -12.44 8.95
CA MET A 1 37.68 -12.55 9.68
C MET A 1 36.73 -11.51 9.08
N THR A 2 36.01 -11.81 8.00
CA THR A 2 35.11 -10.83 7.35
C THR A 2 33.99 -11.58 6.62
N SER A 3 32.78 -11.64 7.18
CA SER A 3 31.54 -11.98 6.44
C SER A 3 30.34 -11.84 7.38
N SER A 4 29.74 -10.64 7.48
CA SER A 4 28.48 -10.47 8.22
C SER A 4 27.57 -9.35 7.70
N THR A 5 27.74 -8.85 6.47
CA THR A 5 26.92 -7.73 5.96
C THR A 5 26.00 -8.06 4.78
N MET A 6 25.95 -9.31 4.29
CA MET A 6 25.24 -9.65 3.05
C MET A 6 23.77 -10.08 3.21
N SER A 7 23.22 -10.06 4.44
CA SER A 7 21.85 -10.55 4.69
C SER A 7 20.78 -9.46 4.66
N LYS A 8 21.15 -8.17 4.66
CA LYS A 8 20.17 -7.09 4.82
C LYS A 8 19.51 -6.66 3.50
N SER A 9 20.19 -6.82 2.36
CA SER A 9 19.68 -6.41 1.05
C SER A 9 18.53 -7.28 0.54
N SER A 10 18.55 -8.59 0.80
CA SER A 10 17.51 -9.51 0.35
C SER A 10 16.18 -9.28 1.08
N GLN A 11 16.23 -8.88 2.35
CA GLN A 11 15.05 -8.62 3.16
C GLN A 11 14.25 -7.41 2.64
N PHE A 12 14.93 -6.32 2.27
CA PHE A 12 14.28 -5.15 1.66
C PHE A 12 13.62 -5.47 0.31
N SER A 13 14.19 -6.40 -0.47
CA SER A 13 13.59 -6.84 -1.72
C SER A 13 12.33 -7.67 -1.49
N GLU A 14 12.34 -8.55 -0.49
CA GLU A 14 11.14 -9.30 -0.06
C GLU A 14 10.05 -8.38 0.47
N ASP A 15 10.38 -7.44 1.36
CA ASP A 15 9.43 -6.46 1.90
C ASP A 15 8.79 -5.62 0.78
N SER A 16 9.57 -5.22 -0.23
CA SER A 16 9.06 -4.51 -1.40
C SER A 16 8.11 -5.38 -2.23
N GLN A 17 8.43 -6.66 -2.43
CA GLN A 17 7.58 -7.58 -3.18
C GLN A 17 6.26 -7.88 -2.44
N ILE A 18 6.32 -8.01 -1.11
CA ILE A 18 5.14 -8.16 -0.25
C ILE A 18 4.25 -6.92 -0.37
N TRP A 19 4.85 -5.72 -0.32
CA TRP A 19 4.13 -4.46 -0.49
C TRP A 19 3.46 -4.33 -1.86
N GLU A 20 4.15 -4.67 -2.95
CA GLU A 20 3.54 -4.66 -4.29
C GLU A 20 2.36 -5.64 -4.39
N SER A 21 2.50 -6.84 -3.82
CA SER A 21 1.43 -7.84 -3.80
C SER A 21 0.22 -7.37 -2.98
N LEU A 22 0.46 -6.75 -1.83
CA LEU A 22 -0.57 -6.18 -0.97
C LEU A 22 -1.33 -5.06 -1.70
N LYS A 23 -0.58 -4.15 -2.35
CA LYS A 23 -1.17 -3.07 -3.14
C LYS A 23 -2.09 -3.59 -4.23
N GLN A 24 -1.69 -4.62 -4.96
CA GLN A 24 -2.53 -5.24 -5.99
C GLN A 24 -3.77 -5.93 -5.39
N ALA A 25 -3.62 -6.63 -4.27
CA ALA A 25 -4.75 -7.28 -3.59
C ALA A 25 -5.78 -6.25 -3.08
N ILE A 26 -5.32 -5.11 -2.55
CA ILE A 26 -6.19 -4.01 -2.13
C ILE A 26 -6.83 -3.34 -3.36
N ALA A 27 -6.03 -3.05 -4.39
CA ALA A 27 -6.52 -2.42 -5.61
C ALA A 27 -7.59 -3.24 -6.35
N SER A 28 -7.52 -4.57 -6.24
CA SER A 28 -8.52 -5.48 -6.79
C SER A 28 -9.70 -5.77 -5.85
N SER A 29 -9.68 -5.23 -4.63
CA SER A 29 -10.75 -5.42 -3.65
C SER A 29 -11.93 -4.49 -3.93
N SER A 30 -13.15 -5.02 -3.82
CA SER A 30 -14.38 -4.25 -3.99
C SER A 30 -14.54 -3.12 -2.96
N GLY A 31 -13.89 -3.22 -1.80
CA GLY A 31 -13.89 -2.14 -0.79
C GLY A 31 -13.11 -0.91 -1.25
N PHE A 32 -11.96 -1.13 -1.90
CA PHE A 32 -11.12 -0.05 -2.40
C PHE A 32 -11.72 0.62 -3.64
N GLU A 33 -12.32 -0.16 -4.55
CA GLU A 33 -13.00 0.37 -5.73
C GLU A 33 -14.17 1.29 -5.34
N ARG A 34 -14.97 0.89 -4.35
CA ARG A 34 -16.05 1.74 -3.80
C ARG A 34 -15.51 3.00 -3.14
N TRP A 35 -14.47 2.87 -2.33
CA TRP A 35 -13.83 4.00 -1.66
C TRP A 35 -13.31 5.04 -2.66
N GLN A 36 -12.71 4.62 -3.78
CA GLN A 36 -12.27 5.54 -4.85
C GLN A 36 -13.42 6.35 -5.46
N ILE A 37 -14.61 5.75 -5.61
CA ILE A 37 -15.81 6.40 -6.13
C ILE A 37 -16.36 7.41 -5.11
N GLU A 38 -16.33 7.06 -3.83
CA GLU A 38 -16.77 7.91 -2.73
C GLU A 38 -15.80 9.09 -2.46
N HIS A 39 -14.51 8.92 -2.76
CA HIS A 39 -13.44 9.90 -2.55
C HIS A 39 -12.78 10.35 -3.87
N PRO A 40 -13.52 11.00 -4.79
CA PRO A 40 -13.03 11.33 -6.12
C PRO A 40 -11.90 12.36 -6.10
N ILE A 41 -11.86 13.27 -5.12
CA ILE A 41 -10.78 14.29 -5.00
C ILE A 41 -9.44 13.62 -4.67
N GLU A 42 -9.46 12.66 -3.76
CA GLU A 42 -8.28 11.91 -3.36
C GLU A 42 -7.85 10.94 -4.46
N SER A 43 -8.82 10.28 -5.12
CA SER A 43 -8.55 9.52 -6.33
C SER A 43 -7.94 10.37 -7.45
N GLN A 44 -8.35 11.64 -7.62
CA GLN A 44 -7.83 12.54 -8.65
C GLN A 44 -6.44 13.09 -8.33
N LEU A 45 -6.19 13.48 -7.09
CA LEU A 45 -4.87 13.95 -6.65
C LEU A 45 -3.82 12.84 -6.77
N THR A 46 -4.26 11.60 -6.58
CA THR A 46 -3.41 10.43 -6.50
C THR A 46 -3.58 9.48 -7.69
N ASN A 47 -4.28 9.94 -8.74
CA ASN A 47 -4.67 9.14 -9.91
C ASN A 47 -3.48 8.45 -10.60
N ASN A 48 -2.31 9.08 -10.56
CA ASN A 48 -1.08 8.54 -11.14
C ASN A 48 -0.29 7.63 -10.20
N ASN A 49 -0.73 7.44 -8.94
CA ASN A 49 0.05 6.70 -7.94
C ASN A 49 -0.82 5.79 -7.06
N LEU A 50 -0.97 4.54 -7.49
CA LEU A 50 -1.66 3.49 -6.74
C LEU A 50 -1.12 3.32 -5.32
N ASP A 51 0.17 3.55 -5.09
CA ASP A 51 0.79 3.49 -3.76
C ASP A 51 0.13 4.46 -2.79
N ALA A 52 0.00 5.71 -3.20
CA ALA A 52 -0.54 6.75 -2.34
C ALA A 52 -2.07 6.58 -2.16
N GLN A 53 -2.79 6.07 -3.18
CA GLN A 53 -4.22 5.74 -3.02
C GLN A 53 -4.42 4.61 -1.99
N VAL A 54 -3.64 3.54 -2.10
CA VAL A 54 -3.70 2.42 -1.15
C VAL A 54 -3.34 2.87 0.28
N ARG A 55 -2.36 3.75 0.43
CA ARG A 55 -1.97 4.29 1.74
C ARG A 55 -3.05 5.17 2.36
N CYS A 56 -3.74 5.97 1.57
CA CYS A 56 -4.86 6.77 2.06
C CYS A 56 -6.04 5.90 2.50
N TYR A 57 -6.43 4.93 1.67
CA TYR A 57 -7.44 3.94 2.04
C TYR A 57 -7.10 3.18 3.33
N LEU A 58 -5.85 2.71 3.46
CA LEU A 58 -5.39 2.03 4.68
C LEU A 58 -5.43 2.97 5.89
N ARG A 59 -5.03 4.22 5.73
CA ARG A 59 -5.10 5.20 6.82
C ARG A 59 -6.54 5.39 7.29
N GLU A 60 -7.46 5.65 6.38
CA GLU A 60 -8.85 5.93 6.73
C GLU A 60 -9.56 4.71 7.32
N THR A 61 -9.32 3.53 6.77
CA THR A 61 -9.86 2.27 7.33
C THR A 61 -9.28 1.96 8.72
N LEU A 62 -8.01 2.26 8.96
CA LEU A 62 -7.40 2.13 10.29
C LEU A 62 -7.92 3.16 11.29
N GLU A 63 -8.15 4.41 10.86
CA GLU A 63 -8.76 5.46 11.69
C GLU A 63 -10.19 5.06 12.11
N THR A 64 -10.95 4.44 11.21
CA THR A 64 -12.31 3.98 11.47
C THR A 64 -12.36 2.80 12.46
N LEU A 65 -11.32 1.96 12.50
CA LEU A 65 -11.21 0.82 13.41
C LEU A 65 -10.59 1.17 14.78
N ALA A 66 -9.99 2.35 14.91
CA ALA A 66 -9.35 2.81 16.14
C ALA A 66 -10.31 3.52 17.12
N TYR A 67 -11.60 3.55 16.81
CA TYR A 67 -12.66 4.16 17.61
C TYR A 67 -13.56 3.09 18.23
#